data_AF-A0AAQ3WW22-F1
#
_entry.id   AF-A0AAQ3WW22-F1
#
_cell.length_a   1.000
_cell.length_b   1.000
_cell.length_c   1.000
_cell.angle_alpha   90.00
_cell.angle_beta   90.00
_cell.angle_gamma   90.00
#
_symmetry.space_group_name_H-M   'P 1'
#
loop_
_entity.id
_entity.type
_entity.pdbx_description
1 polymer ?
#
loop_
_entity_poly.entity_id
_entity_poly.type
_entity_poly.pdbx_seq_one_letter_code
_entity_poly.pdbx_strand_id
1 'polypeptide(L)'
;MDKAPGPDGLTRRFYKSCWNTIRRDVLSALAAIHGGLVFKFQLLNSAFITLIPKDAVSSVLANRLAPLLAKLVSNNQIAFVRGRNIHDNFLLVQQLARTLHRSKESHILLKLDSSKAFDTVSWPFLCEVLRHLGFGRRWCNLICLLLSTSTT
;
A
#
# COMPACT_ATOMS: atom_id res chain seq x y z
N MET A 1 -21.26 16.94 -10.83
CA MET A 1 -20.11 16.40 -11.59
C MET A 1 -19.66 15.12 -10.92
N ASP A 2 -20.19 13.97 -11.37
CA ASP A 2 -19.74 12.65 -10.86
C ASP A 2 -18.31 12.40 -11.35
N LYS A 3 -17.41 12.03 -10.43
CA LYS A 3 -16.03 11.63 -10.78
C LYS A 3 -16.08 10.47 -11.78
N ALA A 4 -15.13 10.46 -12.71
CA ALA A 4 -15.02 9.39 -13.70
C ALA A 4 -15.00 8.00 -13.02
N PRO A 5 -15.69 7.00 -13.60
CA PRO A 5 -15.73 5.65 -13.05
C PRO A 5 -14.32 5.06 -12.94
N GLY A 6 -14.13 4.21 -11.92
CA GLY A 6 -12.91 3.41 -11.80
C GLY A 6 -12.78 2.40 -12.96
N PRO A 7 -11.68 1.63 -13.00
CA PRO A 7 -11.47 0.59 -14.01
C PRO A 7 -12.52 -0.54 -13.99
N ASP A 8 -13.36 -0.60 -12.97
CA ASP A 8 -14.53 -1.48 -12.83
C ASP A 8 -15.81 -0.91 -13.46
N GLY A 9 -15.81 0.34 -13.92
CA GLY A 9 -16.99 1.01 -14.49
C GLY A 9 -18.03 1.45 -13.46
N LEU A 10 -17.80 1.20 -12.15
CA LEU A 10 -18.78 1.47 -11.10
C LEU A 10 -18.60 2.88 -10.55
N THR A 11 -19.62 3.71 -10.72
CA THR A 11 -19.64 5.08 -10.19
C THR A 11 -20.19 5.12 -8.77
N ARG A 12 -20.01 6.25 -8.07
CA ARG A 12 -20.60 6.51 -6.74
C ARG A 12 -22.12 6.27 -6.72
N ARG A 13 -22.79 6.48 -7.86
CA ARG A 13 -24.23 6.30 -8.04
C ARG A 13 -24.65 4.82 -7.94
N PHE A 14 -23.82 3.91 -8.46
CA PHE A 14 -24.03 2.47 -8.30
C PHE A 14 -24.05 2.08 -6.83
N TYR A 15 -23.03 2.49 -6.06
CA TYR A 15 -22.96 2.20 -4.62
C TYR A 15 -24.13 2.80 -3.84
N LYS A 16 -24.59 4.01 -4.17
CA LYS A 16 -25.79 4.60 -3.56
C LYS A 16 -27.06 3.81 -3.89
N SER A 17 -27.23 3.39 -5.14
CA SER A 17 -28.42 2.67 -5.59
C SER A 17 -28.49 1.25 -5.04
N CYS A 18 -27.36 0.55 -5.02
CA CYS A 18 -27.25 -0.83 -4.57
C CYS A 18 -26.99 -0.95 -3.06
N TRP A 19 -26.93 0.17 -2.32
CA TRP A 19 -26.59 0.18 -0.90
C TRP A 19 -27.48 -0.76 -0.09
N ASN A 20 -28.79 -0.78 -0.35
CA ASN A 20 -29.72 -1.66 0.37
C ASN A 20 -29.42 -3.15 0.17
N THR A 21 -28.80 -3.52 -0.95
CA THR A 21 -28.38 -4.88 -1.25
C THR A 21 -27.02 -5.19 -0.63
N ILE A 22 -26.02 -4.33 -0.83
CA ILE A 22 -24.63 -4.61 -0.43
C ILE A 22 -24.28 -4.22 1.01
N ARG A 23 -25.12 -3.39 1.68
CA ARG A 23 -24.83 -2.81 3.00
C ARG A 23 -24.57 -3.88 4.06
N ARG A 24 -25.33 -4.98 4.05
CA ARG A 24 -25.16 -6.04 5.06
C ARG A 24 -23.79 -6.69 4.91
N ASP A 25 -23.41 -7.07 3.69
CA ASP A 25 -22.13 -7.71 3.42
C ASP A 25 -20.94 -6.78 3.72
N VAL A 26 -21.06 -5.49 3.36
CA VAL A 26 -20.04 -4.48 3.67
C VAL A 26 -19.89 -4.27 5.18
N LEU A 27 -21.00 -4.14 5.91
CA LEU A 27 -20.96 -3.96 7.37
C LEU A 27 -20.46 -5.21 8.09
N SER A 28 -20.86 -6.40 7.63
CA SER A 28 -20.35 -7.68 8.14
C SER A 28 -18.85 -7.83 7.89
N ALA A 29 -18.36 -7.44 6.71
CA ALA A 29 -16.92 -7.43 6.42
C ALA A 29 -16.16 -6.45 7.32
N LEU A 30 -16.69 -5.25 7.54
CA LEU A 30 -16.10 -4.26 8.46
C LEU A 30 -16.12 -4.75 9.91
N ALA A 31 -17.20 -5.39 10.35
CA ALA A 31 -17.29 -5.99 11.67
C ALA A 31 -16.30 -7.16 11.83
N ALA A 32 -16.10 -7.97 10.79
CA ALA A 32 -15.10 -9.05 10.79
C ALA A 32 -13.66 -8.49 10.81
N ILE A 33 -13.39 -7.38 10.11
CA ILE A 33 -12.12 -6.64 10.19
C ILE A 33 -11.91 -6.13 11.63
N HIS A 34 -12.92 -5.48 12.20
CA HIS A 34 -12.86 -4.90 13.54
C HIS A 34 -12.72 -5.97 14.63
N GLY A 35 -13.40 -7.11 14.47
CA GLY A 35 -13.35 -8.26 15.38
C GLY A 35 -12.11 -9.14 15.22
N GLY A 36 -11.15 -8.78 14.35
CA GLY A 36 -9.90 -9.52 14.17
C GLY A 36 -10.02 -10.83 13.38
N LEU A 37 -11.18 -11.11 12.77
CA LEU A 37 -11.47 -12.34 12.04
C LEU A 37 -10.80 -12.41 10.65
N VAL A 38 -10.16 -11.32 10.23
CA VAL A 38 -9.49 -11.27 8.94
C VAL A 38 -8.14 -11.96 9.04
N PHE A 39 -8.11 -13.17 8.51
CA PHE A 39 -6.90 -13.92 8.22
C PHE A 39 -5.84 -13.01 7.56
N LYS A 40 -4.72 -12.83 8.27
CA LYS A 40 -3.42 -12.36 7.75
C LYS A 40 -3.40 -10.93 7.17
N PHE A 41 -3.74 -9.92 7.98
CA PHE A 41 -3.27 -8.54 7.75
C PHE A 41 -1.72 -8.41 7.75
N GLN A 42 -0.96 -9.45 8.13
CA GLN A 42 0.50 -9.48 8.00
C GLN A 42 1.00 -9.21 6.58
N LEU A 43 0.18 -9.47 5.55
CA LEU A 43 0.47 -9.12 4.16
C LEU A 43 0.26 -7.63 3.86
N LEU A 44 -0.69 -6.99 4.54
CA LEU A 44 -1.06 -5.58 4.37
C LEU A 44 -0.21 -4.64 5.24
N ASN A 45 0.37 -5.13 6.33
CA ASN A 45 1.30 -4.39 7.20
C ASN A 45 2.75 -4.35 6.68
N SER A 46 2.96 -4.55 5.37
CA SER A 46 4.28 -4.33 4.77
C SER A 46 4.54 -2.83 4.70
N ALA A 47 5.52 -2.35 5.48
CA ALA A 47 5.88 -0.94 5.49
C ALA A 47 6.26 -0.46 4.08
N PHE A 48 5.62 0.61 3.60
CA PHE A 48 5.93 1.20 2.30
C PHE A 48 7.04 2.25 2.47
N ILE A 49 8.28 1.88 2.14
CA ILE A 49 9.39 2.83 2.08
C ILE A 49 10.02 2.73 0.70
N THR A 50 9.92 3.80 -0.07
CA THR A 50 10.63 3.94 -1.34
C THR A 50 11.05 5.39 -1.48
N LEU A 51 12.36 5.61 -1.53
CA LEU A 51 12.92 6.92 -1.89
C LEU A 51 12.97 7.01 -3.41
N ILE A 52 12.22 7.96 -3.98
CA ILE A 52 12.33 8.32 -5.38
C ILE A 52 13.28 9.52 -5.46
N PRO A 53 14.50 9.35 -6.01
CA PRO A 53 15.45 10.42 -6.05
C PRO A 53 15.03 11.52 -7.03
N LYS A 54 15.09 12.78 -6.59
CA LYS A 54 14.82 13.99 -7.39
C LYS A 54 16.09 14.79 -7.70
N ASP A 55 17.16 14.57 -6.95
CA ASP A 55 18.44 15.26 -7.05
C ASP A 55 19.62 14.32 -6.76
N ALA A 56 20.85 14.81 -6.89
CA ALA A 56 22.05 13.99 -6.69
C ALA A 56 22.16 13.43 -5.26
N VAL A 57 21.72 14.21 -4.25
CA VAL A 57 21.83 13.83 -2.84
C VAL A 57 20.82 12.72 -2.50
N SER A 58 19.56 12.87 -2.93
CA SER A 58 18.54 11.84 -2.79
C SER A 58 18.87 10.57 -3.60
N SER A 59 19.55 10.70 -4.75
CA SER A 59 20.05 9.56 -5.53
C SER A 59 21.05 8.71 -4.75
N VAL A 60 21.99 9.35 -4.04
CA VAL A 60 22.97 8.63 -3.21
C VAL A 60 22.28 7.88 -2.07
N LEU A 61 21.32 8.52 -1.38
CA LEU A 61 20.57 7.87 -0.30
C LEU A 61 19.68 6.73 -0.81
N ALA A 62 19.00 6.92 -1.94
CA ALA A 62 18.17 5.90 -2.56
C ALA A 62 19.01 4.67 -2.96
N ASN A 63 20.18 4.89 -3.56
CA ASN A 63 21.10 3.80 -3.94
C ASN A 63 21.66 3.03 -2.73
N ARG A 64 21.88 3.71 -1.61
CA ARG A 64 22.29 3.08 -0.34
C ARG A 64 21.15 2.29 0.31
N LEU A 65 19.90 2.75 0.15
CA LEU A 65 18.71 2.08 0.69
C LEU A 65 18.27 0.88 -0.15
N ALA A 66 18.42 0.95 -1.48
CA ALA A 66 17.98 -0.06 -2.43
C ALA A 66 18.33 -1.53 -2.06
N PRO A 67 19.57 -1.88 -1.65
CA PRO A 67 19.89 -3.26 -1.26
C PRO A 67 19.24 -3.70 0.06
N LEU A 68 18.83 -2.75 0.92
CA LEU A 68 18.16 -3.03 2.19
C LEU A 68 16.64 -3.18 2.01
N LEU A 69 16.04 -2.60 0.96
CA LEU A 69 14.60 -2.64 0.72
C LEU A 69 14.07 -4.07 0.72
N ALA A 70 14.77 -5.01 0.07
CA ALA A 70 14.34 -6.41 0.03
C ALA A 70 14.22 -7.08 1.42
N LYS A 71 14.93 -6.57 2.44
CA LYS A 71 14.85 -7.03 3.84
C LYS A 71 13.81 -6.26 4.66
N LEU A 72 13.50 -5.04 4.26
CA LEU A 72 12.57 -4.15 4.97
C LEU A 72 11.12 -4.35 4.53
N VAL A 73 10.91 -4.82 3.29
CA VAL A 73 9.57 -5.02 2.73
C VAL A 73 9.29 -6.50 2.47
N SER A 74 8.04 -6.91 2.71
CA SER A 74 7.58 -8.27 2.46
C SER A 74 7.81 -8.69 1.01
N ASN A 75 7.99 -9.98 0.74
CA ASN A 75 8.15 -10.51 -0.62
C ASN A 75 6.96 -10.20 -1.54
N ASN A 76 5.79 -9.91 -0.95
CA ASN A 76 4.58 -9.57 -1.69
C ASN A 76 4.56 -8.10 -2.15
N GLN A 77 5.56 -7.30 -1.75
CA GLN A 77 5.71 -5.91 -2.18
C GLN A 77 6.69 -5.82 -3.35
N ILE A 78 6.13 -5.78 -4.56
CA ILE A 78 6.92 -5.94 -5.79
C ILE A 78 7.34 -4.60 -6.39
N ALA A 79 6.56 -3.53 -6.16
CA ALA A 79 6.85 -2.21 -6.71
C ALA A 79 8.12 -1.59 -6.10
N PHE A 80 8.95 -0.99 -6.94
CA PHE A 80 10.14 -0.22 -6.57
C PHE A 80 11.24 -0.99 -5.81
N VAL A 81 11.22 -2.33 -5.85
CA VAL A 81 12.30 -3.19 -5.34
C VAL A 81 13.04 -3.79 -6.54
N ARG A 82 14.36 -3.57 -6.60
CA ARG A 82 15.18 -4.10 -7.68
C ARG A 82 15.10 -5.63 -7.72
N GLY A 83 14.84 -6.18 -8.91
CA GLY A 83 14.76 -7.64 -9.13
C GLY A 83 13.39 -8.27 -8.87
N ARG A 84 12.36 -7.49 -8.49
CA ARG A 84 10.98 -7.98 -8.43
C ARG A 84 10.20 -7.54 -9.67
N ASN A 85 9.37 -8.43 -10.23
CA ASN A 85 8.65 -8.15 -11.47
C ASN A 85 7.15 -7.96 -11.20
N ILE A 86 6.54 -6.93 -11.79
CA ILE A 86 5.09 -6.68 -11.70
C ILE A 86 4.23 -7.88 -12.11
N HIS A 87 4.75 -8.73 -13.00
CA HIS A 87 4.11 -9.98 -13.42
C HIS A 87 3.92 -10.96 -12.25
N ASP A 88 4.79 -10.95 -11.25
CA ASP A 88 4.66 -11.81 -10.06
C ASP A 88 3.41 -11.43 -9.25
N ASN A 89 3.07 -10.14 -9.19
CA ASN A 89 1.88 -9.65 -8.51
C ASN A 89 0.62 -10.08 -9.26
N PHE A 90 0.63 -9.92 -10.59
CA PHE A 90 -0.46 -10.38 -11.45
C PHE A 90 -0.71 -11.87 -11.27
N LEU A 91 0.35 -12.69 -11.26
CA LEU A 91 0.24 -14.13 -11.06
C LEU A 91 -0.32 -14.46 -9.67
N LEU A 92 0.13 -13.76 -8.62
CA LEU A 92 -0.36 -13.95 -7.25
C LEU A 92 -1.86 -13.60 -7.14
N VAL A 93 -2.30 -12.49 -7.73
CA VAL A 93 -3.71 -12.10 -7.78
C VAL A 93 -4.53 -13.11 -8.59
N GLN A 94 -4.01 -13.60 -9.72
CA GLN A 94 -4.69 -14.58 -10.55
C GLN A 94 -4.86 -15.93 -9.81
N GLN A 95 -3.84 -16.38 -9.10
CA GLN A 95 -3.90 -17.59 -8.27
C GLN A 95 -4.87 -17.42 -7.10
N LEU A 96 -4.87 -16.25 -6.44
CA LEU A 96 -5.84 -15.93 -5.39
C LEU A 96 -7.27 -15.98 -5.94
N ALA A 97 -7.54 -15.32 -7.07
CA ALA A 97 -8.85 -15.33 -7.70
C ALA A 97 -9.33 -16.75 -8.04
N ARG A 98 -8.45 -17.60 -8.60
CA ARG A 98 -8.76 -19.02 -8.88
C ARG A 98 -9.06 -19.81 -7.60
N THR A 99 -8.32 -19.54 -6.53
CA THR A 99 -8.48 -20.22 -5.24
C THR A 99 -9.82 -19.84 -4.60
N LEU A 100 -10.14 -18.55 -4.57
CA LEU A 100 -11.41 -18.03 -4.07
C LEU A 100 -12.59 -18.54 -4.91
N HIS A 101 -12.45 -18.61 -6.23
CA HIS A 101 -13.49 -19.16 -7.11
C HIS A 101 -13.76 -20.65 -6.83
N ARG A 102 -12.71 -21.43 -6.54
CA ARG A 102 -12.84 -22.86 -6.22
C ARG A 102 -13.49 -23.12 -4.88
N SER A 103 -13.38 -22.21 -3.91
CA SER A 103 -13.95 -22.44 -2.58
C SER A 103 -15.48 -22.32 -2.54
N LYS A 104 -16.12 -21.82 -3.61
CA LYS A 104 -17.58 -21.64 -3.73
C LYS A 104 -18.22 -20.78 -2.61
N GLU A 105 -17.40 -20.02 -1.90
CA GLU A 105 -17.83 -19.07 -0.87
C GLU A 105 -17.92 -17.65 -1.45
N SER A 106 -18.79 -16.83 -0.87
CA SER A 106 -18.89 -15.41 -1.22
C SER A 106 -17.70 -14.65 -0.62
N HIS A 107 -16.89 -14.02 -1.47
CA HIS A 107 -15.71 -13.25 -1.06
C HIS A 107 -15.85 -11.78 -1.43
N ILE A 108 -15.28 -10.90 -0.61
CA ILE A 108 -15.15 -9.47 -0.90
C ILE A 108 -13.68 -9.16 -1.14
N LEU A 109 -13.37 -8.60 -2.30
CA LEU A 109 -12.05 -8.05 -2.58
C LEU A 109 -12.03 -6.57 -2.20
N LEU A 110 -11.26 -6.23 -1.17
CA LEU A 110 -11.04 -4.85 -0.77
C LEU A 110 -9.79 -4.29 -1.46
N LYS A 111 -10.00 -3.39 -2.43
CA LYS A 111 -8.92 -2.60 -3.02
C LYS A 111 -8.78 -1.28 -2.26
N LEU A 112 -7.65 -1.09 -1.59
CA LEU A 112 -7.30 0.17 -0.94
C LEU A 112 -6.43 0.99 -1.89
N ASP A 113 -6.90 2.18 -2.26
CA ASP A 113 -6.15 3.13 -3.08
C ASP A 113 -5.86 4.39 -2.26
N SER A 114 -4.58 4.67 -2.03
CA SER A 114 -4.14 5.85 -1.28
C SER A 114 -4.07 7.05 -2.21
N SER A 115 -5.07 7.93 -2.15
CA SER A 115 -5.07 9.18 -2.91
C SER A 115 -3.85 10.04 -2.54
N LYS A 116 -2.97 10.29 -3.51
CA LYS A 116 -1.76 11.12 -3.33
C LYS A 116 -0.90 10.67 -2.14
N ALA A 117 -0.52 9.39 -2.12
CA ALA A 117 0.28 8.80 -1.05
C ALA A 117 1.51 9.63 -0.66
N PHE A 118 2.22 10.20 -1.64
CA PHE A 118 3.42 11.00 -1.38
C PHE A 118 3.11 12.38 -0.78
N ASP A 119 1.93 12.94 -1.04
CA ASP A 119 1.52 14.27 -0.52
C ASP A 119 0.88 14.17 0.87
N THR A 120 0.48 12.97 1.29
CA THR A 120 -0.33 12.72 2.49
C THR A 120 0.42 11.99 3.62
N VAL A 121 1.66 11.58 3.37
CA VAL A 121 2.51 10.93 4.38
C VAL A 121 2.93 11.94 5.45
N SER A 122 2.68 11.59 6.71
CA SER A 122 3.19 12.33 7.87
C SER A 122 4.70 12.09 8.03
N TRP A 123 5.51 13.15 7.90
CA TRP A 123 6.96 13.06 8.08
C TRP A 123 7.40 12.61 9.47
N PRO A 124 6.78 13.07 10.58
CA PRO A 124 7.06 12.54 11.91
C PRO A 124 6.85 11.02 11.99
N PHE A 125 5.73 10.53 11.46
CA PHE A 125 5.44 9.10 11.42
C PHE A 125 6.47 8.32 10.58
N LEU A 126 6.87 8.85 9.41
CA LEU A 126 7.93 8.24 8.60
C LEU A 126 9.27 8.17 9.36
N CYS A 127 9.67 9.26 10.02
CA CYS A 127 10.92 9.31 10.77
C CYS A 127 10.84 8.35 12.00
N GLU A 128 9.66 8.11 12.61
CA GLU A 128 9.44 7.06 13.63
C GLU A 128 9.58 5.63 13.08
N VAL A 129 8.94 5.33 11.94
CA VAL A 129 9.02 4.01 11.29
C VAL A 129 10.47 3.67 10.94
N LEU A 130 11.21 4.63 10.36
CA LEU A 130 12.64 4.44 10.03
C LEU A 130 13.47 4.13 11.28
N ARG A 131 13.22 4.81 12.40
CA ARG A 131 13.92 4.49 13.66
C ARG A 131 13.58 3.09 14.16
N HIS A 132 12.33 2.67 14.04
CA HIS A 132 11.88 1.33 14.44
C HIS A 132 12.52 0.24 13.57
N LEU A 133 12.78 0.54 12.29
CA LEU A 133 13.51 -0.32 11.36
C LEU A 133 15.04 -0.31 11.57
N GLY A 134 15.53 0.39 12.60
CA GLY A 134 16.95 0.41 12.98
C GLY A 134 17.79 1.49 12.29
N PHE A 135 17.18 2.44 11.58
CA PHE A 135 17.93 3.55 10.98
C PHE A 135 18.42 4.52 12.05
N GLY A 136 19.71 4.86 12.00
CA GLY A 136 20.34 5.78 12.94
C GLY A 136 19.87 7.23 12.78
N ARG A 137 20.01 8.03 13.85
CA ARG A 137 19.59 9.46 13.88
C ARG A 137 20.11 10.28 12.70
N ARG A 138 21.37 10.08 12.28
CA ARG A 138 21.97 10.79 11.14
C ARG A 138 21.20 10.53 9.85
N TRP A 139 20.74 9.30 9.63
CA TRP A 139 19.99 8.92 8.44
C TRP A 139 18.59 9.54 8.44
N CYS A 140 17.88 9.45 9.57
CA CYS A 140 16.59 10.11 9.73
C CYS A 140 16.72 11.63 9.49
N ASN A 141 17.74 12.28 10.05
CA ASN A 141 17.96 13.71 9.85
C ASN A 141 18.20 14.08 8.39
N LEU A 142 18.98 13.27 7.64
CA LEU A 142 19.20 13.49 6.20
C LEU A 142 17.91 13.36 5.39
N ILE A 143 17.07 12.38 5.72
CA ILE A 143 15.75 12.20 5.08
C ILE A 143 14.82 13.35 5.42
N CYS A 144 14.66 13.68 6.71
CA CYS A 144 13.75 14.75 7.11
C CYS A 144 14.26 16.12 6.52
N LEU A 145 15.58 16.33 6.36
CA LEU A 145 16.17 17.50 5.67
C LEU A 145 15.80 17.53 4.16
N LEU A 146 16.00 16.44 3.43
CA LEU A 146 15.64 16.36 2.00
C LEU A 146 14.15 16.58 1.75
N LEU A 147 13.31 16.08 2.66
CA LEU A 147 11.87 16.28 2.57
C LEU A 147 11.48 17.74 2.84
N SER A 148 12.17 18.41 3.77
CA SER A 148 11.94 19.84 4.05
C SER A 148 12.38 20.76 2.90
N THR A 149 13.41 20.38 2.13
CA THR A 149 13.87 21.15 0.96
C THR A 149 13.05 20.87 -0.31
N SER A 150 12.20 19.84 -0.30
CA SER A 150 11.37 19.43 -1.43
C SER A 150 9.98 20.08 -1.44
N THR A 151 9.61 20.83 -0.40
CA THR A 151 8.38 21.62 -0.34
C THR A 151 8.56 22.91 -1.17
N THR A 152 8.01 22.92 -2.38
CA THR A 152 7.67 24.11 -3.17
C THR A 152 6.27 23.90 -3.74
#